data_AF-A0A519Q5E9-F1
#
_entry.id   AF-A0A519Q5E9-F1
#
_cell.length_a   1.000
_cell.length_b   1.000
_cell.length_c   1.000
_cell.angle_alpha   90.00
_cell.angle_beta   90.00
_cell.angle_gamma   90.00
#
_symmetry.space_group_name_H-M   'P 1'
#
loop_
_entity.id
_entity.type
_entity.pdbx_description
1 polymer ?
#
loop_
_entity_poly.entity_id
_entity_poly.type
_entity_poly.pdbx_seq_one_letter_code
_entity_poly.pdbx_strand_id
1 'polypeptide(L)'
;MTGGCNDCHTPNYARTGGKVPETEWLKGQAVGYHGPWGTSYPNNLRRTVAGMTEDAWVEMLSTREGLPPMPWPSVRAMAEADKRALYRYIKSLPIEGDPAPTALPPGQVPATPYEDMTLVVPGAPSQG
;
A
#
# COMPACT_ATOMS: atom_id res chain seq x y z
N MET A 1 6.20 2.38 14.24
CA MET A 1 6.53 2.58 12.82
C MET A 1 5.68 1.72 11.88
N THR A 2 5.37 0.47 12.23
CA THR A 2 4.51 -0.43 11.42
C THR A 2 3.09 0.08 11.19
N GLY A 3 2.54 0.90 12.09
CA GLY A 3 1.19 1.47 11.99
C GLY A 3 0.88 2.13 10.64
N GLY A 4 1.77 2.98 10.13
CA GLY A 4 1.55 3.67 8.85
C GLY A 4 1.59 2.75 7.63
N CYS A 5 2.31 1.62 7.69
CA CYS A 5 2.25 0.62 6.63
C CYS A 5 0.94 -0.17 6.68
N ASN A 6 0.46 -0.50 7.88
CA ASN A 6 -0.76 -1.26 8.08
C ASN A 6 -2.01 -0.53 7.57
N ASP A 7 -2.04 0.80 7.61
CA ASP A 7 -3.19 1.60 7.16
C ASP A 7 -3.69 1.24 5.76
N CYS A 8 -2.77 0.90 4.85
CA CYS A 8 -3.10 0.43 3.50
C CYS A 8 -2.78 -1.05 3.29
N HIS A 9 -1.70 -1.57 3.88
CA HIS A 9 -1.21 -2.92 3.58
C HIS A 9 -1.78 -4.01 4.48
N THR A 10 -2.76 -3.70 5.32
CA THR A 10 -3.45 -4.68 6.18
C THR A 10 -4.95 -4.62 5.94
N PRO A 11 -5.60 -5.74 5.56
CA PRO A 11 -7.04 -5.78 5.37
C PRO A 11 -7.79 -5.28 6.62
N ASN A 12 -8.76 -4.39 6.41
CA ASN A 12 -9.64 -3.84 7.46
C ASN A 12 -8.93 -3.04 8.58
N TYR A 13 -7.67 -2.65 8.43
CA TYR A 13 -6.94 -1.94 9.49
C TYR A 13 -7.61 -0.62 9.89
N ALA A 14 -7.89 0.25 8.91
CA ALA A 14 -8.58 1.52 9.16
C ALA A 14 -10.00 1.31 9.72
N ARG A 15 -10.77 0.36 9.16
CA ARG A 15 -12.16 0.08 9.57
C ARG A 15 -12.28 -0.39 11.02
N THR A 16 -11.24 -1.04 11.54
CA THR A 16 -11.21 -1.56 12.91
C THR A 16 -10.47 -0.65 13.88
N GLY A 17 -9.95 0.50 13.41
CA GLY A 17 -9.10 1.38 14.22
C GLY A 17 -7.81 0.69 14.66
N GLY A 18 -7.22 -0.13 13.78
CA GLY A 18 -5.98 -0.87 14.03
C GLY A 18 -6.15 -2.14 14.87
N LYS A 19 -7.39 -2.53 15.22
CA LYS A 19 -7.70 -3.75 16.00
C LYS A 19 -7.74 -4.99 15.11
N VAL A 20 -6.65 -5.22 14.40
CA VAL A 20 -6.42 -6.41 13.56
C VAL A 20 -5.32 -7.25 14.21
N PRO A 21 -5.47 -8.57 14.35
CA PRO A 21 -4.40 -9.42 14.88
C PRO A 21 -3.15 -9.36 13.98
N GLU A 22 -1.97 -9.42 14.59
CA GLU A 22 -0.68 -9.33 13.88
C GLU A 22 -0.50 -10.41 12.80
N THR A 23 -1.15 -11.56 12.98
CA THR A 23 -1.20 -12.62 11.97
C THR A 23 -1.74 -12.14 10.63
N GLU A 24 -2.57 -11.10 10.59
CA GLU A 24 -3.15 -10.52 9.37
C GLU A 24 -2.40 -9.30 8.82
N TRP A 25 -1.42 -8.78 9.55
CA TRP A 25 -0.74 -7.56 9.17
C TRP A 25 0.08 -7.70 7.87
N LEU A 26 0.09 -6.66 7.05
CA LEU A 26 0.98 -6.46 5.91
C LEU A 26 0.77 -7.45 4.75
N LYS A 27 -0.40 -8.11 4.70
CA LYS A 27 -0.82 -9.05 3.64
C LYS A 27 -1.31 -8.35 2.35
N GLY A 28 -1.32 -7.02 2.31
CA GLY A 28 -1.91 -6.24 1.21
C GLY A 28 -3.44 -6.34 1.21
N GLN A 29 -4.09 -5.81 0.16
CA GLN A 29 -5.54 -6.00 -0.03
C GLN A 29 -5.94 -5.89 -1.50
N ALA A 30 -7.04 -6.55 -1.86
CA ALA A 30 -7.62 -6.50 -3.20
C ALA A 30 -8.56 -5.30 -3.43
N VAL A 31 -8.64 -4.38 -2.47
CA VAL A 31 -9.37 -3.12 -2.62
C VAL A 31 -8.42 -2.07 -3.19
N GLY A 32 -8.72 -1.59 -4.40
CA GLY A 32 -7.89 -0.62 -5.10
C GLY A 32 -8.17 0.83 -4.67
N TYR A 33 -7.24 1.73 -4.95
CA TYR A 33 -7.44 3.18 -4.89
C TYR A 33 -7.53 3.71 -6.33
N HIS A 34 -8.73 4.10 -6.74
CA HIS A 34 -9.04 4.52 -8.10
C HIS A 34 -9.13 6.04 -8.19
N GLY A 35 -8.42 6.64 -9.14
CA GLY A 35 -8.46 8.08 -9.39
C GLY A 35 -7.96 8.45 -10.78
N PRO A 36 -7.70 9.74 -11.05
CA PRO A 36 -7.21 10.20 -12.36
C PRO A 36 -5.91 9.53 -12.83
N TRP A 37 -5.13 8.95 -11.91
CA TRP A 37 -3.91 8.21 -12.20
C TRP A 37 -4.13 6.73 -12.56
N GLY A 38 -5.37 6.25 -12.59
CA GLY A 38 -5.72 4.84 -12.72
C GLY A 38 -6.01 4.19 -11.37
N THR A 39 -5.70 2.91 -11.22
CA THR A 39 -5.94 2.15 -9.98
C THR A 39 -4.64 1.59 -9.44
N SER A 40 -4.33 1.91 -8.17
CA SER A 40 -3.24 1.29 -7.42
C SER A 40 -3.78 0.29 -6.38
N TYR A 41 -2.96 -0.68 -5.98
CA TYR A 41 -3.32 -1.65 -4.93
C TYR A 41 -2.22 -1.72 -3.87
N PRO A 42 -2.58 -1.85 -2.58
CA PRO A 42 -1.62 -2.13 -1.53
C PRO A 42 -0.99 -3.50 -1.71
N ASN A 43 0.29 -3.52 -2.04
CA ASN A 43 1.05 -4.76 -2.20
C ASN A 43 1.07 -5.61 -0.92
N ASN A 44 1.12 -6.92 -1.07
CA ASN A 44 1.47 -7.80 0.04
C ASN A 44 2.96 -7.61 0.39
N LEU A 45 3.24 -6.87 1.47
CA LEU A 45 4.61 -6.51 1.83
C LEU A 45 5.41 -7.72 2.32
N ARG A 46 4.75 -8.73 2.90
CA ARG A 46 5.43 -9.99 3.26
C ARG A 46 6.02 -10.67 2.02
N ARG A 47 5.25 -10.71 0.93
CA ARG A 47 5.73 -11.21 -0.36
C ARG A 47 6.78 -10.28 -1.00
N THR A 48 6.60 -8.96 -0.91
CA THR A 48 7.59 -7.99 -1.41
C THR A 48 8.95 -8.20 -0.77
N VAL A 49 9.01 -8.22 0.56
CA VAL A 49 10.24 -8.44 1.34
C VAL A 49 10.81 -9.85 1.14
N ALA A 50 9.96 -10.86 0.93
CA ALA A 50 10.43 -12.21 0.61
C ALA A 50 11.19 -12.28 -0.72
N GLY A 51 10.82 -11.44 -1.70
CA GLY A 51 11.40 -11.42 -3.04
C GLY A 51 12.60 -10.51 -3.25
N MET A 52 13.11 -9.83 -2.20
CA MET A 52 14.26 -8.93 -2.32
C MET A 52 15.18 -8.96 -1.10
N THR A 53 16.41 -8.48 -1.29
CA THR A 53 17.39 -8.32 -0.21
C THR A 53 17.06 -7.10 0.67
N GLU A 54 17.64 -7.04 1.87
CA GLU A 54 17.47 -5.87 2.76
C GLU A 54 17.97 -4.58 2.10
N ASP A 55 19.13 -4.61 1.43
CA ASP A 55 19.67 -3.43 0.75
C ASP A 55 18.79 -2.98 -0.42
N ALA A 56 18.24 -3.94 -1.20
CA ALA A 56 17.31 -3.60 -2.28
C ALA A 56 16.00 -2.99 -1.75
N TRP A 57 15.54 -3.42 -0.58
CA TRP A 57 14.40 -2.81 0.11
C TRP A 57 14.72 -1.39 0.56
N VAL A 58 15.88 -1.16 1.19
CA VAL A 58 16.30 0.18 1.62
C VAL A 58 16.41 1.13 0.43
N GLU A 59 17.03 0.67 -0.66
CA GLU A 59 17.15 1.45 -1.89
C GLU A 59 15.77 1.80 -2.46
N MET A 60 14.89 0.81 -2.58
CA MET A 60 13.53 1.01 -3.07
C MET A 60 12.76 2.01 -2.21
N LEU A 61 12.82 1.93 -0.88
CA LEU A 61 12.16 2.91 -0.01
C LEU A 61 12.82 4.30 -0.09
N SER A 62 14.06 4.41 -0.53
CA SER A 62 14.81 5.68 -0.60
C SER A 62 14.62 6.42 -1.92
N THR A 63 14.37 5.72 -3.02
CA THR A 63 14.35 6.33 -4.36
C THR A 63 13.03 6.20 -5.08
N ARG A 64 12.15 5.26 -4.67
CA ARG A 64 10.92 5.01 -5.42
C ARG A 64 9.97 6.20 -5.40
N GLU A 65 9.39 6.43 -6.58
CA GLU A 65 8.18 7.19 -6.79
C GLU A 65 7.06 6.23 -7.22
N GLY A 66 5.82 6.60 -6.95
CA GLY A 66 4.69 5.77 -7.30
C GLY A 66 3.37 6.49 -7.14
N LEU A 67 2.31 5.77 -7.47
CA LEU A 67 0.96 6.29 -7.46
C LEU A 67 0.44 6.53 -6.03
N PRO A 68 -0.50 7.48 -5.84
CA PRO A 68 -1.23 7.62 -4.58
C PRO A 68 -1.96 6.32 -4.20
N PRO A 69 -2.29 6.11 -2.92
CA PRO A 69 -2.14 7.04 -1.79
C PRO A 69 -0.84 6.83 -1.00
N MET A 70 0.08 5.97 -1.45
CA MET A 70 1.28 5.67 -0.68
C MET A 70 2.12 6.94 -0.45
N PRO A 71 2.49 7.27 0.81
CA PRO A 71 3.14 8.54 1.14
C PRO A 71 4.65 8.48 0.84
N TRP A 72 5.01 8.30 -0.43
CA TRP A 72 6.41 8.13 -0.87
C TRP A 72 7.39 9.18 -0.33
N PRO A 73 7.06 10.50 -0.24
CA PRO A 73 7.96 11.47 0.37
C PRO A 73 8.32 11.13 1.82
N SER A 74 7.33 10.77 2.64
CA SER A 74 7.55 10.37 4.03
C SER A 74 8.33 9.07 4.14
N VAL A 75 8.05 8.10 3.26
CA VAL A 75 8.77 6.82 3.18
C VAL A 75 10.25 7.03 2.84
N ARG A 76 10.54 7.90 1.87
CA ARG A 76 11.91 8.26 1.51
C ARG A 76 12.65 8.96 2.65
N ALA A 77 11.96 9.83 3.39
CA ALA A 77 12.51 10.57 4.53
C ALA A 77 12.78 9.70 5.77
N MET A 78 12.34 8.43 5.81
CA MET A 78 12.68 7.53 6.91
C MET A 78 14.19 7.29 7.00
N ALA A 79 14.70 7.22 8.23
CA ALA A 79 16.09 6.85 8.47
C ALA A 79 16.39 5.45 7.90
N GLU A 80 17.62 5.20 7.47
CA GLU A 80 17.99 3.89 6.96
C GLU A 80 17.76 2.77 7.98
N ALA A 81 18.12 3.01 9.25
CA ALA A 81 17.92 2.06 10.34
C ALA A 81 16.44 1.64 10.47
N ASP A 82 15.53 2.59 10.29
CA ASP A 82 14.09 2.38 10.32
C ASP A 82 13.59 1.55 9.13
N LYS A 83 14.09 1.83 7.92
CA LYS A 83 13.82 1.04 6.71
C LYS A 83 14.27 -0.42 6.89
N ARG A 84 15.45 -0.64 7.48
CA ARG A 84 15.98 -1.98 7.81
C ARG A 84 15.18 -2.68 8.91
N ALA A 85 14.81 -1.95 9.96
CA ALA A 85 13.96 -2.49 11.02
C ALA A 85 12.61 -2.99 10.48
N LEU A 86 11.99 -2.23 9.57
CA LEU A 86 10.79 -2.69 8.85
C LEU A 86 11.05 -3.96 8.03
N TYR A 87 12.13 -4.02 7.25
CA TYR A 87 12.48 -5.21 6.48
C TYR A 87 12.55 -6.45 7.37
N ARG A 88 13.34 -6.39 8.45
CA ARG A 88 13.56 -7.52 9.36
C ARG A 88 12.28 -7.94 10.05
N TYR A 89 11.48 -6.98 10.50
CA TYR A 89 10.17 -7.25 11.08
C TYR A 89 9.27 -8.00 10.09
N ILE A 90 9.09 -7.46 8.88
CA ILE A 90 8.27 -8.09 7.84
C ILE A 90 8.80 -9.47 7.46
N LYS A 91 10.13 -9.63 7.36
CA LYS A 91 10.79 -10.90 7.01
C LYS A 91 10.58 -11.97 8.07
N SER A 92 10.36 -11.58 9.33
CA SER A 92 10.10 -12.51 10.44
C SER A 92 8.66 -13.08 10.42
N LEU A 93 7.74 -12.44 9.70
CA LEU A 93 6.35 -12.89 9.58
C LEU A 93 6.21 -14.03 8.54
N PRO A 94 5.27 -14.98 8.73
CA PRO A 94 4.97 -16.00 7.73
C PRO A 94 4.52 -15.38 6.39
N ILE A 95 5.02 -15.92 5.28
CA ILE A 95 4.60 -15.50 3.93
C ILE A 95 3.19 -16.02 3.66
N GLU A 96 2.21 -15.16 3.88
CA GLU A 96 0.77 -15.47 3.79
C GLU A 96 0.02 -14.40 3.01
N GLY A 97 -1.20 -14.73 2.59
CA GLY A 97 -2.04 -13.89 1.74
C GLY A 97 -1.61 -13.94 0.28
N ASP A 98 -2.47 -13.43 -0.60
CA ASP A 98 -2.21 -13.43 -2.04
C ASP A 98 -1.38 -12.21 -2.47
N PRO A 99 -0.74 -12.24 -3.65
CA PRO A 99 -0.26 -11.02 -4.30
C PRO A 99 -1.41 -10.03 -4.51
N ALA A 100 -1.11 -8.73 -4.44
CA ALA A 100 -2.09 -7.72 -4.79
C ALA A 100 -2.42 -7.79 -6.30
N PRO A 101 -3.64 -7.38 -6.72
CA PRO A 101 -3.96 -7.26 -8.12
C PRO A 101 -3.03 -6.30 -8.88
N THR A 102 -2.92 -6.48 -10.19
CA THR A 102 -2.14 -5.59 -11.04
C THR A 102 -2.80 -4.21 -11.12
N ALA A 103 -1.98 -3.17 -10.98
CA ALA A 103 -2.42 -1.79 -11.16
C ALA A 103 -2.97 -1.55 -12.58
N LEU A 104 -3.95 -0.66 -12.69
CA LEU A 104 -4.56 -0.30 -13.97
C LEU A 104 -4.16 1.13 -14.37
N PRO A 105 -3.95 1.40 -15.67
CA PRO A 105 -3.68 2.75 -16.15
C PRO A 105 -4.92 3.65 -16.04
N PRO A 106 -4.75 4.98 -16.19
CA PRO A 106 -5.88 5.91 -16.30
C PRO A 106 -6.93 5.48 -17.34
N GLY A 107 -8.20 5.73 -17.03
CA GLY A 107 -9.32 5.44 -17.94
C GLY A 107 -9.82 3.99 -17.92
N GLN A 108 -9.19 3.09 -17.16
CA GLN A 108 -9.70 1.74 -16.95
C GLN A 108 -10.39 1.60 -15.59
N VAL A 109 -11.60 1.05 -15.60
CA VAL A 109 -12.36 0.75 -14.38
C VAL A 109 -11.96 -0.62 -13.84
N PRO A 110 -11.55 -0.74 -12.56
CA PRO A 110 -11.20 -2.03 -11.98
C PRO A 110 -12.43 -2.93 -11.79
N ALA A 111 -12.23 -4.24 -11.97
CA ALA A 111 -13.25 -5.26 -11.71
C ALA A 111 -13.32 -5.69 -10.23
N THR A 112 -12.36 -5.25 -9.41
CA THR A 112 -12.32 -5.45 -7.96
C THR A 112 -13.01 -4.28 -7.24
N PRO A 113 -13.39 -4.43 -5.96
CA PRO A 113 -13.79 -3.28 -5.15
C PRO A 113 -12.69 -2.22 -5.10
N TYR A 114 -13.08 -0.94 -5.04
CA TYR A 114 -12.13 0.16 -4.96
C TYR A 114 -12.70 1.34 -4.16
N GLU A 115 -11.79 2.12 -3.60
CA GLU A 115 -12.07 3.46 -3.05
C GLU A 115 -11.95 4.48 -4.17
N ASP A 116 -12.98 5.30 -4.33
CA ASP A 116 -13.00 6.40 -5.29
C ASP A 116 -12.27 7.62 -4.71
N MET A 117 -11.10 7.91 -5.27
CA MET A 117 -10.21 8.99 -4.89
C MET A 117 -10.32 10.17 -5.87
N THR A 118 -11.40 10.26 -6.64
CA THR A 118 -11.68 11.42 -7.47
C THR A 118 -12.07 12.63 -6.61
N LEU A 119 -11.64 13.81 -7.06
CA LEU A 119 -12.00 15.06 -6.38
C LEU A 119 -13.49 15.35 -6.61
N VAL A 120 -14.27 15.24 -5.55
CA VAL A 120 -15.65 15.74 -5.55
C VAL A 120 -15.64 17.21 -5.17
N VAL A 121 -16.01 18.08 -6.12
CA VAL A 121 -16.22 19.51 -5.86
C VAL A 121 -17.71 19.72 -5.55
N PRO A 122 -18.10 20.05 -4.30
CA PRO A 122 -19.49 20.27 -3.96
C PRO A 122 -20.11 21.39 -4.80
N GLY A 123 -21.29 21.15 -5.38
CA GLY A 123 -22.02 22.15 -6.16
C GLY A 123 -21.53 22.36 -7.60
N ALA A 124 -20.48 21.65 -8.04
CA ALA A 124 -20.19 21.56 -9.46
C ALA A 124 -21.29 20.74 -10.15
N PRO A 125 -21.77 21.13 -11.35
CA PRO A 125 -22.71 20.31 -12.10
C PRO A 125 -22.07 18.94 -12.34
N SER A 126 -22.82 17.87 -12.09
CA SER A 126 -22.39 16.51 -12.40
C SER A 126 -22.02 16.45 -13.88
N GLN A 127 -20.77 16.10 -14.18
CA GLN A 127 -20.38 15.82 -15.56
C GLN A 127 -21.12 14.54 -15.97
N GLY A 128 -22.15 14.73 -16.81
CA GLY A 128 -23.02 13.66 -17.30
C GLY A 128 -22.37 12.78 -18.35
#